data_AF-A0A8T5M3K8-F1
#
_entry.id   AF-A0A8T5M3K8-F1
#
_cell.length_a   1.000
_cell.length_b   1.000
_cell.length_c   1.000
_cell.angle_alpha   90.00
_cell.angle_beta   90.00
_cell.angle_gamma   90.00
#
_symmetry.space_group_name_H-M   'P 1'
#
loop_
_entity.id
_entity.type
_entity.pdbx_description
1 polymer ?
#
loop_
_entity_poly.entity_id
_entity_poly.type
_entity_poly.pdbx_seq_one_letter_code
_entity_poly.pdbx_strand_id
1 'polypeptide(L)'
;MIKIVNNKYVDALLKLMLVTAIIHMLILIPYAIINGKMILTNYFNILDADLLFPNIIYGLWSQILSGVIVVAIYLTFLFKPHRKA
;
A
#
# COMPACT_ATOMS: atom_id res chain seq x y z
N MET A 1 5.53 -17.07 15.50
CA MET A 1 4.81 -16.65 14.30
C MET A 1 3.74 -15.63 14.72
N ILE A 2 3.91 -14.35 14.39
CA ILE A 2 3.00 -13.27 14.82
C ILE A 2 1.63 -13.51 14.18
N LYS A 3 0.55 -13.57 14.97
CA LYS A 3 -0.82 -13.72 14.46
C LYS A 3 -1.43 -12.33 14.25
N ILE A 4 -1.95 -12.08 13.05
CA ILE A 4 -2.69 -10.86 12.68
C ILE A 4 -4.17 -11.05 13.00
N VAL A 5 -4.72 -12.24 12.70
CA VAL A 5 -6.13 -12.59 12.94
C VAL A 5 -6.22 -13.98 13.55
N ASN A 6 -7.27 -14.22 14.36
CA ASN A 6 -7.46 -15.51 15.04
C ASN A 6 -7.89 -16.65 14.11
N ASN A 7 -8.25 -16.35 12.86
CA ASN A 7 -8.55 -17.33 11.82
C ASN A 7 -7.28 -17.65 11.02
N LYS A 8 -6.87 -18.93 11.02
CA LYS A 8 -5.64 -19.42 10.37
C LYS A 8 -5.55 -19.07 8.88
N TYR A 9 -6.66 -19.16 8.14
CA TYR A 9 -6.68 -18.90 6.70
C TYR A 9 -6.58 -17.41 6.39
N VAL A 10 -7.33 -16.59 7.12
CA VAL A 10 -7.27 -15.13 6.97
C VAL A 10 -5.91 -14.59 7.38
N ASP A 11 -5.32 -15.12 8.46
CA ASP A 11 -3.98 -14.77 8.91
C ASP A 11 -2.90 -15.13 7.86
N ALA A 12 -3.00 -16.31 7.25
CA ALA A 12 -2.09 -16.71 6.17
C ALA A 12 -2.24 -15.82 4.93
N LEU A 13 -3.47 -15.49 4.53
CA LEU A 13 -3.74 -14.60 3.40
C LEU A 13 -3.17 -13.19 3.64
N LEU A 14 -3.42 -12.60 4.81
CA LEU A 14 -2.91 -11.27 5.14
C LEU A 14 -1.39 -11.22 5.16
N LYS A 15 -0.74 -12.28 5.66
CA LYS A 15 0.72 -12.42 5.63
C LYS A 15 1.24 -12.54 4.21
N LEU A 16 0.58 -13.33 3.36
CA LEU A 16 0.93 -13.45 1.96
C LEU A 16 0.85 -12.07 1.28
N MET A 17 -0.26 -11.36 1.45
CA MET A 17 -0.45 -10.00 0.91
C MET A 17 0.64 -9.03 1.41
N LEU A 18 1.00 -9.10 2.68
CA LEU A 18 2.05 -8.25 3.25
C LEU A 18 3.42 -8.56 2.64
N VAL A 19 3.78 -9.85 2.51
CA VAL A 19 5.05 -10.26 1.91
C VAL A 19 5.10 -9.82 0.45
N THR A 20 4.04 -10.04 -0.33
CA THR A 20 4.00 -9.60 -1.73
C THR A 20 4.10 -8.08 -1.84
N ALA A 21 3.42 -7.33 -0.97
CA ALA A 21 3.51 -5.87 -0.95
C ALA A 21 4.93 -5.38 -0.63
N ILE A 22 5.62 -6.00 0.33
CA ILE A 22 7.00 -5.65 0.68
C ILE A 22 7.93 -5.91 -0.50
N ILE A 23 7.86 -7.09 -1.12
CA ILE A 23 8.69 -7.44 -2.29
C ILE A 23 8.41 -6.46 -3.44
N HIS A 24 7.15 -6.16 -3.69
CA HIS A 24 6.75 -5.20 -4.71
C HIS A 24 7.37 -3.82 -4.45
N MET A 25 7.27 -3.30 -3.22
CA MET A 25 7.86 -2.01 -2.84
C MET A 25 9.39 -2.00 -2.91
N LEU A 26 10.05 -3.11 -2.55
CA LEU A 26 11.51 -3.26 -2.65
C LEU A 26 12.02 -3.17 -4.08
N ILE A 27 11.23 -3.61 -5.07
CA ILE A 27 11.58 -3.51 -6.49
C ILE A 27 11.20 -2.13 -7.04
N LEU A 28 10.01 -1.65 -6.67
CA LEU A 28 9.41 -0.43 -7.22
C LEU A 28 10.17 0.84 -6.80
N ILE A 29 10.62 0.93 -5.54
CA ILE A 29 11.32 2.12 -5.02
C ILE A 29 12.64 2.36 -5.75
N PRO A 30 13.59 1.39 -5.83
CA PRO A 30 14.82 1.58 -6.59
C PRO A 30 14.56 1.86 -8.07
N TYR A 31 13.60 1.15 -8.67
CA TYR A 31 13.25 1.35 -10.08
C TYR A 31 12.72 2.77 -10.33
N ALA A 32 11.85 3.29 -9.47
CA ALA A 32 11.33 4.66 -9.57
C ALA A 32 12.43 5.71 -9.41
N ILE A 33 13.38 5.48 -8.49
CA ILE A 33 14.53 6.37 -8.26
C ILE A 33 15.44 6.40 -9.49
N ILE A 34 15.84 5.22 -10.01
CA ILE A 34 16.75 5.11 -11.17
C ILE A 34 16.15 5.76 -12.42
N ASN A 35 14.84 5.60 -12.64
CA ASN A 35 14.16 6.15 -13.82
C ASN A 35 13.67 7.59 -13.63
N GLY A 36 13.79 8.17 -12.44
CA GLY A 36 13.23 9.50 -12.11
C GLY A 36 11.70 9.56 -12.17
N LYS A 37 11.02 8.41 -12.21
CA LYS A 37 9.56 8.29 -12.38
C LYS A 37 8.89 8.04 -11.04
N MET A 38 8.82 9.08 -10.21
CA MET A 38 8.18 9.02 -8.88
C MET A 38 6.70 8.63 -8.92
N ILE A 39 6.04 8.82 -10.07
CA ILE A 39 4.65 8.37 -10.31
C ILE A 39 4.45 6.89 -10.03
N LEU A 40 5.49 6.06 -10.20
CA LEU A 40 5.41 4.63 -9.95
C LEU A 40 5.17 4.33 -8.47
N THR A 41 5.62 5.20 -7.57
CA THR A 41 5.40 5.07 -6.11
C THR A 41 4.03 5.58 -5.66
N ASN A 42 3.26 6.18 -6.56
CA ASN A 42 1.93 6.68 -6.23
C ASN A 42 0.99 5.51 -5.91
N TYR A 43 0.33 5.57 -4.77
CA TYR A 43 -0.59 4.52 -4.33
C TYR A 43 -1.71 4.24 -5.34
N PHE A 44 -2.21 5.28 -6.02
CA PHE A 44 -3.23 5.13 -7.06
C PHE A 44 -2.70 4.43 -8.31
N ASN A 45 -1.43 4.65 -8.64
CA ASN A 45 -0.76 3.94 -9.74
C ASN A 45 -0.59 2.46 -9.40
N ILE A 46 -0.26 2.13 -8.15
CA ILE A 46 -0.13 0.73 -7.69
C ILE A 46 -1.50 0.00 -7.72
N LEU A 47 -2.59 0.72 -7.47
CA LEU A 47 -3.95 0.18 -7.52
C LEU A 47 -4.55 0.15 -8.93
N ASP A 48 -3.83 0.60 -9.96
CA ASP A 48 -4.35 0.85 -11.30
C ASP A 48 -5.65 1.68 -11.29
N ALA A 49 -5.75 2.65 -10.38
CA ALA A 49 -6.95 3.46 -10.17
C ALA A 49 -7.31 4.32 -11.38
N ASP A 50 -6.38 4.50 -12.32
CA ASP A 50 -6.59 5.19 -13.61
C ASP A 50 -7.66 4.49 -14.47
N LEU A 51 -7.89 3.19 -14.26
CA LEU A 51 -8.98 2.45 -14.91
C LEU A 51 -10.37 2.95 -14.51
N LEU A 52 -10.50 3.49 -13.29
CA LEU A 52 -11.78 3.99 -12.74
C LEU A 52 -11.85 5.52 -12.78
N PHE A 53 -10.71 6.20 -12.63
CA PHE A 53 -10.60 7.65 -12.56
C PHE A 53 -9.43 8.11 -13.44
N PRO A 54 -9.69 8.49 -14.71
CA PRO A 54 -8.63 8.86 -15.63
C PRO A 54 -7.87 10.09 -15.13
N ASN A 55 -6.56 10.07 -15.31
CA ASN A 55 -5.59 11.07 -14.86
C ASN A 55 -5.41 11.19 -13.34
N ILE A 56 -6.02 10.33 -12.52
CA ILE A 56 -5.87 10.40 -11.07
C ILE A 56 -4.43 10.13 -10.62
N ILE A 57 -3.61 9.46 -11.44
CA ILE A 57 -2.24 9.09 -11.12
C ILE A 57 -1.22 10.21 -11.39
N TYR A 58 -1.59 11.24 -12.16
CA TYR A 58 -0.67 12.30 -12.59
C TYR A 58 -0.78 13.57 -11.73
N GLY A 59 0.35 14.26 -11.56
CA GLY A 59 0.42 15.57 -10.91
C GLY A 59 0.78 15.55 -9.42
N LEU A 60 1.23 16.69 -8.91
CA LEU A 60 1.69 16.84 -7.52
C LEU A 60 0.58 16.56 -6.50
N TRP A 61 -0.65 17.02 -6.78
CA TRP A 61 -1.80 16.78 -5.91
C TRP A 61 -2.15 15.31 -5.76
N SER A 62 -2.04 14.54 -6.85
CA SER A 62 -2.21 13.09 -6.80
C SER A 62 -1.19 12.45 -5.89
N GLN A 63 0.09 12.84 -6.01
CA GLN A 63 1.16 12.30 -5.17
C GLN A 63 0.90 12.59 -3.69
N ILE A 64 0.53 13.83 -3.35
CA ILE A 64 0.20 14.23 -1.96
C ILE A 64 -0.99 13.44 -1.44
N LEU A 65 -2.08 13.36 -2.21
CA LEU A 65 -3.30 12.65 -1.82
C LEU A 65 -3.03 11.15 -1.63
N SER A 66 -2.22 10.55 -2.52
CA SER A 66 -1.82 9.15 -2.41
C SER A 66 -1.06 8.89 -1.11
N GLY A 67 -0.14 9.79 -0.72
CA GLY A 67 0.59 9.72 0.54
C GLY A 67 -0.34 9.86 1.75
N VAL A 68 -1.27 10.82 1.73
CA VAL A 68 -2.27 11.01 2.79
C VAL A 68 -3.13 9.78 2.98
N ILE A 69 -3.57 9.13 1.89
CA ILE A 69 -4.37 7.90 1.97
C ILE A 69 -3.58 6.75 2.57
N VAL A 70 -2.31 6.57 2.15
CA VAL A 70 -1.45 5.53 2.75
C VAL A 70 -1.26 5.76 4.24
N VAL A 71 -1.02 7.00 4.66
CA VAL A 71 -0.95 7.36 6.09
C VAL A 71 -2.26 7.07 6.80
N ALA A 72 -3.41 7.47 6.24
CA ALA A 72 -4.71 7.19 6.82
C ALA A 72 -4.95 5.68 6.98
N ILE A 73 -4.67 4.88 5.95
CA ILE A 73 -4.74 3.41 6.01
C ILE A 73 -3.84 2.88 7.13
N TYR A 74 -2.59 3.34 7.19
CA TYR A 74 -1.66 2.92 8.25
C TYR A 74 -2.20 3.24 9.65
N LEU A 75 -2.75 4.44 9.86
CA LEU A 75 -3.38 4.81 11.13
C LEU A 75 -4.58 3.91 11.46
N THR A 76 -5.39 3.49 10.47
CA THR A 76 -6.49 2.54 10.73
C THR A 76 -6.00 1.17 11.19
N PHE A 77 -4.85 0.71 10.71
CA PHE A 77 -4.23 -0.52 11.19
C PHE A 77 -3.63 -0.35 12.59
N LEU A 78 -2.96 0.78 12.86
CA LEU A 78 -2.30 1.04 14.13
C LEU A 78 -3.31 1.25 15.28
N PHE A 79 -4.37 2.02 15.03
CA PHE A 79 -5.40 2.32 16.04
C PHE A 79 -6.51 1.27 16.13
N LYS A 80 -6.46 0.22 15.31
CA LYS A 80 -7.35 -0.92 15.52
C LYS A 80 -6.99 -1.50 16.90
N PRO A 81 -7.91 -1.46 17.89
CA PRO A 81 -7.60 -1.98 19.20
C PRO A 81 -7.26 -3.47 19.00
N HIS A 82 -6.03 -3.85 19.33
CA HIS A 82 -5.71 -5.24 19.63
C HIS A 82 -6.65 -5.65 20.77
N ARG A 83 -7.87 -6.08 20.43
CA ARG A 83 -8.74 -6.82 21.33
C ARG A 83 -7.95 -8.07 21.65
N LYS A 84 -7.25 -8.05 22.78
CA LYS A 84 -6.74 -9.23 23.45
C LYS A 84 -7.97 -10.11 23.66
N ALA A 85 -8.08 -11.15 22.84
CA ALA A 85 -8.90 -12.31 23.16
C ALA A 85 -8.17 -13.13 24.22
#